data_AF-A0A4Q9DI69-F1
#
_entry.id   AF-A0A4Q9DI69-F1
#
_cell.length_a   1.000
_cell.length_b   1.000
_cell.length_c   1.000
_cell.angle_alpha   90.00
_cell.angle_beta   90.00
_cell.angle_gamma   90.00
#
_symmetry.space_group_name_H-M   'P 1'
#
loop_
_entity.id
_entity.type
_entity.pdbx_description
1 polymer ?
#
loop_
_entity_poly.entity_id
_entity_poly.type
_entity_poly.pdbx_seq_one_letter_code
_entity_poly.pdbx_strand_id
1 'polypeptide(L)'
;MGSVGCKLLGDAAHLMSPFMGEGVNLAMLDALELALSLVRHGDFEEFLRAYEQKMYEYSSPMATMSDDSLKRFFGDDAAARVRDWFEQMEKEHEEAQDET
;
A
#
# COMPACT_ATOMS: atom_id res chain seq x y z
N MET A 1 7.90 35.78 -0.21
CA MET A 1 7.86 34.73 0.83
C MET A 1 7.82 33.40 0.12
N GLY A 2 8.82 32.54 0.30
CA GLY A 2 8.74 31.16 -0.19
C GLY A 2 7.56 30.48 0.50
N SER A 3 6.71 29.79 -0.26
CA SER A 3 5.63 28.99 0.33
C SER A 3 6.25 27.96 1.26
N VAL A 4 5.69 27.82 2.46
CA VAL A 4 6.05 26.72 3.35
C VAL A 4 5.50 25.45 2.72
N GLY A 5 6.38 24.55 2.25
CA GLY A 5 5.97 23.26 1.72
C GLY A 5 5.40 22.35 2.81
N CYS A 6 4.33 21.62 2.52
CA CYS A 6 3.83 20.56 3.38
C CYS A 6 3.57 19.29 2.56
N LYS A 7 3.69 18.13 3.20
CA LYS A 7 3.33 16.82 2.66
C LYS A 7 2.43 16.09 3.66
N LEU A 8 1.64 15.15 3.14
CA LEU A 8 0.71 14.35 3.93
C LEU A 8 1.34 12.99 4.24
N LEU A 9 0.85 12.32 5.29
CA LEU A 9 1.17 10.94 5.62
C LEU A 9 -0.06 10.22 6.19
N GLY A 10 -0.01 8.89 6.27
CA GLY A 10 -1.09 8.05 6.78
C GLY A 10 -2.39 8.23 6.00
N ASP A 11 -3.53 8.13 6.68
CA ASP A 11 -4.85 8.31 6.08
C ASP A 11 -5.03 9.65 5.35
N ALA A 12 -4.31 10.70 5.77
CA ALA A 12 -4.34 11.97 5.06
C ALA A 12 -3.69 11.89 3.67
N ALA A 13 -2.69 11.02 3.49
CA ALA A 13 -2.01 10.80 2.22
C ALA A 13 -2.68 9.71 1.37
N HIS A 14 -3.09 8.60 1.98
CA HIS A 14 -3.47 7.39 1.26
C HIS A 14 -4.57 6.58 1.96
N LEU A 15 -5.69 7.24 2.28
CA LEU A 15 -6.88 6.54 2.78
C LEU A 15 -7.27 5.38 1.84
N MET A 16 -7.36 4.18 2.40
CA MET A 16 -7.67 2.95 1.66
C MET A 16 -8.65 2.07 2.43
N SER A 17 -9.22 1.08 1.75
CA SER A 17 -10.08 0.09 2.41
C SER A 17 -9.26 -0.72 3.44
N PRO A 18 -9.88 -1.25 4.50
CA PRO A 18 -9.15 -1.96 5.56
C PRO A 18 -8.82 -3.43 5.23
N PHE A 19 -9.12 -3.91 4.02
CA PHE A 19 -9.16 -5.34 3.71
C PHE A 19 -7.79 -5.99 3.45
N MET A 20 -6.73 -5.20 3.33
CA MET A 20 -5.35 -5.68 3.51
C MET A 20 -4.84 -5.52 4.94
N GLY A 21 -5.50 -4.76 5.80
CA GLY A 21 -5.09 -4.56 7.21
C GLY A 21 -3.82 -3.71 7.40
N GLU A 22 -3.24 -3.15 6.35
CA GLU A 22 -1.91 -2.51 6.41
C GLU A 22 -1.91 -1.00 6.70
N GLY A 23 -3.07 -0.35 6.84
CA GLY A 23 -3.15 1.12 6.94
C GLY A 23 -2.25 1.74 8.03
N VAL A 24 -2.28 1.19 9.25
CA VAL A 24 -1.43 1.67 10.36
C VAL A 24 0.05 1.38 10.11
N ASN A 25 0.39 0.21 9.56
CA ASN A 25 1.77 -0.14 9.23
C ASN A 25 2.34 0.82 8.18
N LEU A 26 1.54 1.18 7.17
CA LEU A 26 1.93 2.16 6.16
C LEU A 26 2.09 3.56 6.73
N ALA A 27 1.19 3.99 7.64
CA ALA A 27 1.34 5.26 8.35
C ALA A 27 2.62 5.31 9.22
N MET A 28 3.01 4.17 9.82
CA MET A 28 4.28 4.06 10.56
C MET A 28 5.50 4.08 9.62
N LEU A 29 5.40 3.43 8.46
CA LEU A 29 6.42 3.47 7.42
C LEU A 29 6.59 4.88 6.85
N ASP A 30 5.50 5.64 6.69
CA ASP A 30 5.57 7.04 6.30
C ASP A 30 6.42 7.86 7.28
N ALA A 31 6.14 7.72 8.58
CA ALA A 31 6.86 8.44 9.60
C ALA A 31 8.36 8.11 9.59
N LEU A 32 8.69 6.83 9.38
CA LEU A 32 10.08 6.38 9.23
C LEU A 32 10.75 6.97 7.99
N GLU A 33 10.13 6.87 6.82
CA GLU A 33 10.71 7.35 5.56
C GLU A 33 10.80 8.87 5.48
N LEU A 34 9.86 9.58 6.13
CA LEU A 34 9.93 11.02 6.30
C LEU A 34 11.13 11.42 7.18
N ALA A 35 11.29 10.76 8.33
CA ALA A 35 12.41 11.00 9.24
C ALA A 35 13.77 10.68 8.58
N LEU A 36 13.85 9.56 7.84
CA LEU A 36 15.06 9.19 7.11
C LEU A 36 15.38 10.18 5.98
N SER A 37 14.37 10.65 5.24
CA SER A 37 14.56 11.67 4.20
C SER A 37 15.08 12.97 4.80
N LEU A 38 14.53 13.41 5.94
CA LEU A 38 14.99 14.61 6.64
C LEU A 38 16.47 14.51 7.07
N VAL A 39 16.93 13.34 7.51
CA VAL A 39 18.34 13.14 7.90
C VAL A 39 19.28 13.08 6.69
N ARG A 40 18.79 12.55 5.55
CA ARG A 40 19.61 12.33 4.33
C ARG A 40 19.75 13.59 3.47
N HIS A 41 18.77 14.48 3.51
CA HIS A 41 18.71 15.65 2.64
C HIS A 41 18.70 16.93 3.50
N GLY A 42 19.61 17.86 3.22
CA GLY A 42 19.71 19.12 3.97
C GLY A 42 18.74 20.21 3.49
N ASP A 43 18.16 20.05 2.30
CA ASP A 43 17.19 20.98 1.72
C ASP A 43 15.75 20.52 2.00
N PHE A 44 14.91 21.48 2.42
CA PHE A 44 13.53 21.20 2.86
C PHE A 44 12.68 20.61 1.73
N GLU A 45 12.80 21.18 0.54
CA GLU A 45 12.05 20.78 -0.64
C GLU A 45 12.55 19.43 -1.19
N GLU A 46 13.85 19.19 -1.14
CA GLU A 46 14.47 17.93 -1.53
C GLU A 46 14.01 16.77 -0.65
N PHE A 47 14.06 16.91 0.68
CA PHE A 47 13.68 15.80 1.56
C PHE A 47 12.19 15.45 1.44
N LEU A 48 11.31 16.46 1.28
CA LEU A 48 9.88 16.23 1.10
C LEU A 48 9.57 15.50 -0.21
N ARG A 49 10.27 15.83 -1.30
CA ARG A 49 10.16 15.10 -2.57
C ARG A 49 10.68 13.67 -2.45
N ALA A 50 11.80 13.47 -1.78
CA ALA A 50 12.38 12.14 -1.58
C ALA A 50 11.46 11.23 -0.75
N TYR A 51 10.83 11.78 0.30
CA TYR A 51 9.81 11.08 1.08
C TYR A 51 8.59 10.73 0.22
N GLU A 52 8.00 11.71 -0.47
CA GLU A 52 6.78 11.53 -1.25
C GLU A 52 6.94 10.46 -2.33
N GLN A 53 8.08 10.45 -3.03
CA GLN A 53 8.38 9.45 -4.04
C GLN A 53 8.34 8.02 -3.47
N LYS A 54 9.00 7.78 -2.33
CA LYS A 54 8.97 6.48 -1.68
C LYS A 54 7.59 6.11 -1.18
N MET A 55 6.87 7.08 -0.60
CA MET A 55 5.51 6.88 -0.11
C MET A 55 4.60 6.33 -1.20
N TYR A 56 4.65 6.88 -2.42
CA TYR A 56 3.88 6.37 -3.55
C TYR A 56 4.26 4.95 -3.95
N GLU A 57 5.54 4.59 -3.90
CA GLU A 57 6.04 3.27 -4.31
C GLU A 57 5.46 2.14 -3.46
N TYR A 58 5.34 2.30 -2.15
CA TYR A 58 4.78 1.27 -1.28
C TYR A 58 3.27 1.40 -1.06
N SER A 59 2.69 2.61 -1.05
CA SER A 59 1.26 2.79 -0.73
C SER A 59 0.33 2.45 -1.91
N SER A 60 0.73 2.77 -3.15
CA SER A 60 -0.15 2.59 -4.32
C SER A 60 -0.50 1.13 -4.59
N PRO A 61 0.45 0.18 -4.57
CA PRO A 61 0.12 -1.24 -4.73
C PRO A 61 -0.77 -1.74 -3.60
N MET A 62 -0.53 -1.31 -2.36
CA MET A 62 -1.31 -1.71 -1.20
C MET A 62 -2.76 -1.22 -1.27
N ALA A 63 -2.97 0.03 -1.68
CA ALA A 63 -4.31 0.57 -1.88
C ALA A 63 -5.07 -0.22 -2.96
N THR A 64 -4.40 -0.57 -4.06
CA THR A 64 -4.97 -1.40 -5.14
C THR A 64 -5.35 -2.78 -4.63
N MET A 65 -4.45 -3.48 -3.93
CA MET A 65 -4.70 -4.81 -3.38
C MET A 65 -5.84 -4.81 -2.36
N SER A 66 -5.96 -3.73 -1.57
CA SER A 66 -7.05 -3.58 -0.59
C SER A 66 -8.40 -3.33 -1.25
N ASP A 67 -8.43 -2.53 -2.32
CA ASP A 67 -9.65 -2.33 -3.11
C ASP A 67 -10.06 -3.62 -3.85
N ASP A 68 -9.10 -4.35 -4.43
CA ASP A 68 -9.35 -5.64 -5.06
C ASP A 68 -9.87 -6.68 -4.06
N SER A 69 -9.33 -6.70 -2.84
CA SER A 69 -9.82 -7.56 -1.76
C SER A 69 -11.24 -7.18 -1.34
N LEU A 70 -11.53 -5.89 -1.16
CA LEU A 70 -12.88 -5.40 -0.90
C LEU A 70 -13.86 -5.89 -1.97
N LYS A 71 -13.53 -5.70 -3.25
CA LYS A 71 -14.37 -6.13 -4.38
C LYS A 71 -14.54 -7.64 -4.43
N ARG A 72 -13.48 -8.41 -4.13
CA ARG A 72 -13.55 -9.89 -4.11
C ARG A 72 -14.53 -10.40 -3.06
N PHE A 73 -14.51 -9.84 -1.85
CA PHE A 73 -15.31 -10.37 -0.74
C PHE A 73 -16.69 -9.72 -0.59
N PHE A 74 -16.89 -8.50 -1.11
CA PHE A 74 -18.11 -7.71 -0.87
C PHE A 74 -18.73 -7.11 -2.15
N GLY A 75 -18.26 -7.48 -3.34
CA GLY A 75 -18.91 -7.13 -4.60
C GLY A 75 -20.21 -7.92 -4.86
N ASP A 76 -21.00 -7.48 -5.83
CA ASP A 76 -22.25 -8.14 -6.24
C ASP A 76 -22.03 -9.61 -6.68
N ASP A 77 -20.83 -9.91 -7.19
CA ASP A 77 -20.38 -11.22 -7.65
C ASP A 77 -19.44 -11.93 -6.65
N ALA A 78 -19.39 -11.49 -5.38
CA ALA A 78 -18.43 -11.96 -4.39
C ALA A 78 -18.41 -13.49 -4.22
N ALA A 79 -19.57 -14.15 -4.21
CA ALA A 79 -19.64 -15.60 -4.07
C ALA A 79 -18.90 -16.34 -5.20
N ALA A 80 -19.02 -15.86 -6.44
CA ALA A 80 -18.30 -16.43 -7.58
C ALA A 80 -16.81 -16.12 -7.49
N ARG A 81 -16.44 -14.86 -7.20
CA ARG A 81 -15.03 -14.44 -7.09
C ARG A 81 -14.26 -15.17 -6.00
N VAL A 82 -14.89 -15.41 -4.85
CA VAL A 82 -14.28 -16.13 -3.73
C VAL A 82 -14.07 -17.60 -4.10
N ARG A 83 -15.06 -18.25 -4.73
CA ARG A 83 -14.91 -19.62 -5.24
C ARG A 83 -13.73 -19.72 -6.20
N ASP A 84 -13.70 -18.85 -7.22
CA ASP A 84 -12.65 -18.87 -8.25
C ASP A 84 -11.26 -18.64 -7.65
N TRP A 85 -11.18 -17.80 -6.61
CA TRP A 85 -9.93 -17.56 -5.87
C TRP A 85 -9.45 -18.79 -5.11
N PHE A 86 -10.35 -19.53 -4.44
CA PHE A 86 -9.98 -20.79 -3.78
C PHE A 86 -9.53 -21.86 -4.78
N GLU A 87 -10.23 -21.99 -5.91
CA GLU A 87 -9.83 -22.92 -6.99
C GLU A 87 -8.44 -22.58 -7.55
N GLN A 88 -8.12 -21.29 -7.69
CA GLN A 88 -6.80 -20.85 -8.10
C GLN A 88 -5.71 -21.20 -7.07
N MET A 89 -5.97 -20.97 -5.78
CA MET A 89 -5.01 -21.28 -4.71
C MET A 89 -4.72 -22.78 -4.60
N GLU A 90 -5.73 -23.64 -4.79
CA GLU A 90 -5.56 -25.09 -4.81
C GLU A 90 -4.62 -25.51 -5.94
N LYS A 91 -4.83 -24.94 -7.14
CA LYS A 91 -3.98 -25.21 -8.30
C LYS A 91 -2.53 -24.75 -8.09
N GLU A 92 -2.32 -23.53 -7.57
CA GLU A 92 -0.98 -23.01 -7.26
C GLU A 92 -0.25 -23.88 -6.21
N HIS A 93 -0.99 -24.42 -5.24
CA HIS A 93 -0.45 -25.34 -4.24
C HIS A 93 -0.06 -26.71 -4.82
N GLU A 94 -0.85 -27.25 -5.74
CA GLU A 94 -0.52 -28.49 -6.47
C GLU A 94 0.74 -28.32 -7.33
N GLU A 95 0.83 -27.23 -8.11
CA GLU A 95 1.99 -26.93 -8.96
C GLU A 95 3.27 -26.74 -8.14
N ALA A 96 3.19 -26.10 -6.96
CA ALA A 96 4.34 -25.91 -6.08
C ALA A 96 4.87 -27.21 -5.45
N GLN A 97 4.03 -28.27 -5.35
CA GLN A 97 4.42 -29.57 -4.82
C GLN A 97 5.08 -30.46 -5.88
N ASP A 98 4.71 -30.28 -7.16
CA ASP A 98 5.28 -31.03 -8.28
C ASP A 98 6.70 -30.54 -8.67
N GLU A 99 7.12 -29.36 -8.22
CA GLU A 99 8.47 -28.79 -8.44
C GLU A 99 9.52 -29.19 -7.37
N THR A 100 9.14 -29.97 -6.34
CA THR A 100 10.03 -30.46 -5.26
C THR A 100 10.26 -31.96 -5.27
#